data_AF-A0A0C9VTZ0-F1
#
_entry.id   AF-A0A0C9VTZ0-F1
#
_cell.length_a   1.000
_cell.length_b   1.000
_cell.length_c   1.000
_cell.angle_alpha   90.00
_cell.angle_beta   90.00
_cell.angle_gamma   90.00
#
_symmetry.space_group_name_H-M   'P 1'
#
loop_
_entity.id
_entity.type
_entity.pdbx_description
1 polymer ?
#
loop_
_entity_poly.entity_id
_entity_poly.type
_entity_poly.pdbx_seq_one_letter_code
_entity_poly.pdbx_strand_id
1 'polypeptide(L)'
;MYAELLEMKEEMSLWDKHAHDADNGLPSDLEGGWVAVAPVPTGKRCLAITHQSAAGVIGISPNTTLRSRVLGKMLLPRFPSSLPPLTILDCILDIDWKTNGILHVLDVLKWKGQDVGDCETPFRFWWRDTRLAELPKFSPPSSGFSFTPASAQHQQPDSNPGSYNFPYPTSFVPIPYHTDTTFSALSSSVIPMARSTREIMIDVPVSAPFQFQPSSPTAMTIDAGEDHADSRPTVSVPAHVASDGLLLYVSQASYEEGTSPLSCWIPIKPITEQTQAATSEVISPLDLFQRLVHRRLSRMSSNHVANDTPCDSMDM
;
A
#
# COMPACT_ATOMS: atom_id res chain seq x y z
N MET A 1 9.35 1.06 -6.94
CA MET A 1 8.60 2.06 -6.17
C MET A 1 8.79 3.50 -6.67
N TYR A 2 9.94 3.83 -7.28
CA TYR A 2 10.44 5.19 -7.47
C TYR A 2 9.88 5.97 -8.67
N ALA A 3 8.69 6.51 -8.51
CA ALA A 3 8.36 7.75 -9.19
C ALA A 3 7.71 8.69 -8.20
N GLU A 4 8.18 9.93 -8.22
CA GLU A 4 7.48 11.09 -7.67
C GLU A 4 7.37 11.13 -6.13
N LEU A 5 8.32 10.54 -5.40
CA LEU A 5 8.39 10.73 -3.95
C LEU A 5 9.66 11.48 -3.59
N LEU A 6 9.53 12.45 -2.70
CA LEU A 6 10.68 13.12 -2.12
C LEU A 6 11.33 12.13 -1.15
N GLU A 7 12.58 11.79 -1.42
CA GLU A 7 13.31 10.78 -0.66
C GLU A 7 14.07 11.42 0.49
N MET A 8 14.10 10.74 1.63
CA MET A 8 15.00 11.12 2.71
C MET A 8 16.45 10.78 2.33
N LYS A 9 17.28 11.81 2.10
CA LYS A 9 18.72 11.69 1.80
C LYS A 9 19.58 12.22 2.95
N GLU A 10 20.74 11.60 3.18
CA GLU A 10 21.67 11.92 4.28
C GLU A 10 22.21 13.35 4.22
N GLU A 11 22.34 13.93 3.02
CA GLU A 11 22.88 15.30 2.81
C GLU A 11 21.80 16.39 2.73
N MET A 12 20.53 16.06 2.94
CA MET A 12 19.43 16.92 2.54
C MET A 12 18.80 17.59 3.77
N SER A 13 19.12 18.87 3.96
CA SER A 13 18.39 19.80 4.84
C SER A 13 16.99 20.07 4.28
N LEU A 14 16.18 19.01 4.14
CA LEU A 14 14.87 19.01 3.50
C LEU A 14 13.85 19.92 4.17
N TRP A 15 14.02 20.12 5.48
CA TRP A 15 12.99 20.69 6.34
C TRP A 15 13.35 22.09 6.84
N ASP A 16 14.59 22.54 6.66
CA ASP A 16 14.99 23.88 7.10
C ASP A 16 16.28 24.38 6.42
N LYS A 17 16.20 25.48 5.65
CA LYS A 17 17.37 26.19 5.09
C LYS A 17 17.90 27.28 6.04
N HIS A 18 17.17 27.57 7.14
CA HIS A 18 17.48 28.65 8.07
C HIS A 18 17.79 28.17 9.49
N ALA A 19 17.65 26.88 9.79
CA ALA A 19 18.15 26.30 11.03
C ALA A 19 19.68 26.39 11.05
N HIS A 20 20.21 27.27 11.91
CA HIS A 20 21.64 27.35 12.27
C HIS A 20 22.17 26.08 12.96
N ASP A 21 21.36 25.02 13.07
CA ASP A 21 21.66 23.79 13.78
C ASP A 21 21.61 22.62 12.79
N ALA A 22 22.77 22.10 12.42
CA ALA A 22 22.97 20.99 11.48
C ALA A 22 22.42 19.63 11.99
N ASP A 23 21.52 19.65 12.97
CA ASP A 23 21.28 18.54 13.91
C ASP A 23 19.83 18.01 13.90
N ASN A 24 18.94 18.59 13.08
CA ASN A 24 17.50 18.36 13.21
C ASN A 24 16.83 17.85 11.93
N GLY A 25 17.43 16.92 11.16
CA GLY A 25 16.92 16.41 9.86
C GLY A 25 15.49 15.79 9.80
N LEU A 26 14.64 16.02 10.81
CA LEU A 26 13.21 15.72 10.85
C LEU A 26 12.38 17.02 10.98
N PRO A 27 11.14 17.07 10.50
CA PRO A 27 10.23 18.21 10.73
C PRO A 27 10.06 18.55 12.22
N SER A 28 9.97 19.82 12.60
CA SER A 28 9.78 20.23 14.00
C SER A 28 8.41 19.83 14.56
N ASP A 29 7.41 19.73 13.68
CA ASP A 29 6.03 19.37 13.98
C ASP A 29 5.71 17.89 13.73
N LEU A 30 6.73 17.01 13.66
CA LEU A 30 6.55 15.59 13.28
C LEU A 30 5.45 14.88 14.09
N GLU A 31 5.29 15.18 15.38
CA GLU A 31 4.34 14.49 16.28
C GLU A 31 2.87 14.89 16.07
N GLY A 32 2.58 15.96 15.31
CA GLY A 32 1.21 16.43 15.10
C GLY A 32 0.88 16.91 13.68
N GLY A 33 1.90 17.26 12.89
CA GLY A 33 1.76 17.73 11.51
C GLY A 33 1.79 16.61 10.46
N TRP A 34 1.95 15.35 10.89
CA TRP A 34 2.28 14.24 9.99
C TRP A 34 1.46 12.98 10.25
N VAL A 35 1.32 12.15 9.23
CA VAL A 35 0.73 10.83 9.26
C VAL A 35 1.75 9.84 8.71
N ALA A 36 2.00 8.75 9.43
CA ALA A 36 2.88 7.70 8.97
C ALA A 36 2.10 6.58 8.28
N VAL A 37 2.63 6.03 7.19
CA VAL A 37 2.09 4.89 6.47
C VAL A 37 3.13 3.78 6.49
N ALA A 38 2.78 2.65 7.12
CA ALA A 38 3.67 1.51 7.31
C ALA A 38 2.87 0.23 7.61
N PRO A 39 3.39 -0.97 7.29
CA PRO A 39 4.49 -1.20 6.36
C PRO A 39 4.07 -0.90 4.92
N VAL A 40 4.91 -0.17 4.17
CA VAL A 40 4.67 0.05 2.73
C VAL A 40 5.14 -1.19 1.98
N PRO A 41 4.29 -1.87 1.20
CA PRO A 41 4.62 -3.14 0.57
C PRO A 41 5.58 -3.00 -0.62
N THR A 42 6.39 -4.02 -0.85
CA THR A 42 7.23 -4.09 -2.06
C THR A 42 6.35 -4.27 -3.30
N GLY A 43 6.53 -3.41 -4.32
CA GLY A 43 5.75 -3.53 -5.55
C GLY A 43 5.94 -2.40 -6.57
N LYS A 44 5.02 -2.35 -7.54
CA LYS A 44 4.98 -1.32 -8.59
C LYS A 44 3.87 -0.32 -8.32
N ARG A 45 4.24 0.94 -8.03
CA ARG A 45 3.29 2.04 -7.83
C ARG A 45 2.52 2.35 -9.12
N CYS A 46 1.20 2.46 -9.02
CA CYS A 46 0.30 2.66 -10.14
C CYS A 46 -0.99 3.39 -9.73
N LEU A 47 -1.64 4.01 -10.71
CA LEU A 47 -3.03 4.45 -10.58
C LEU A 47 -3.97 3.33 -11.01
N ALA A 48 -4.91 2.98 -10.15
CA ALA A 48 -6.06 2.16 -10.53
C ALA A 48 -7.20 3.07 -10.99
N ILE A 49 -7.60 2.94 -12.26
CA ILE A 49 -8.63 3.78 -12.88
C ILE A 49 -9.76 2.87 -13.36
N THR A 50 -10.96 3.12 -12.87
CA THR A 50 -12.17 2.41 -13.28
C THR A 50 -12.99 3.26 -14.24
N HIS A 51 -13.33 2.66 -15.36
CA HIS A 51 -14.07 3.31 -16.44
C HIS A 51 -15.55 2.96 -16.32
N GLN A 52 -16.41 3.83 -16.86
CA GLN A 52 -17.82 3.51 -17.00
C GLN A 52 -17.99 2.31 -17.94
N SER A 53 -18.61 1.24 -17.44
CA SER A 53 -18.92 0.06 -18.27
C SER A 53 -20.24 0.27 -19.00
N ALA A 54 -20.28 -0.09 -20.28
CA ALA A 54 -21.49 -0.07 -21.09
C ALA A 54 -22.58 -1.02 -20.55
N ALA A 55 -22.19 -2.08 -19.83
CA ALA A 55 -23.12 -3.06 -19.26
C ALA A 55 -23.66 -2.66 -17.87
N GLY A 56 -23.11 -1.62 -17.22
CA GLY A 56 -23.55 -1.15 -15.90
C GLY A 56 -23.27 -2.09 -14.71
N VAL A 57 -22.92 -3.36 -14.95
CA VAL A 57 -22.68 -4.36 -13.90
C VAL A 57 -21.22 -4.37 -13.45
N ILE A 58 -21.00 -4.14 -12.15
CA ILE A 58 -19.68 -4.15 -11.49
C ILE A 58 -19.15 -5.60 -11.44
N GLY A 59 -17.83 -5.79 -11.58
CA GLY A 59 -17.19 -7.09 -11.37
C GLY A 59 -17.27 -8.09 -12.53
N ILE A 60 -18.06 -7.83 -13.58
CA ILE A 60 -18.18 -8.76 -14.73
C ILE A 60 -17.38 -8.25 -15.93
N SER A 61 -17.66 -7.03 -16.37
CA SER A 61 -17.00 -6.46 -17.54
C SER A 61 -15.63 -5.88 -17.19
N PRO A 62 -14.58 -6.09 -18.01
CA PRO A 62 -13.30 -5.44 -17.82
C PRO A 62 -13.42 -3.92 -17.84
N ASN A 63 -13.34 -3.27 -16.67
CA ASN A 63 -13.55 -1.84 -16.50
C ASN A 63 -12.35 -1.15 -15.82
N THR A 64 -11.36 -1.90 -15.33
CA THR A 64 -10.28 -1.37 -14.49
C THR A 64 -8.93 -1.44 -15.21
N THR A 65 -8.19 -0.34 -15.21
CA THR A 65 -6.84 -0.25 -15.77
C THR A 65 -5.84 0.17 -14.71
N LEU A 66 -4.66 -0.46 -14.67
CA LEU A 66 -3.53 -0.03 -13.84
C LEU A 66 -2.48 0.69 -14.69
N ARG A 67 -2.24 1.97 -14.39
CA ARG A 67 -1.22 2.78 -15.07
C ARG A 67 -0.04 3.02 -14.15
N SER A 68 1.17 2.67 -14.58
CA SER A 68 2.39 2.96 -13.82
C SER A 68 2.50 4.46 -13.53
N ARG A 69 2.77 4.84 -12.28
CA ARG A 69 3.12 6.24 -11.95
C ARG A 69 4.47 6.65 -12.57
N VAL A 70 5.39 5.70 -12.74
CA VAL A 70 6.73 5.96 -13.27
C VAL A 70 6.72 6.20 -14.78
N LEU A 71 6.08 5.30 -15.53
CA LEU A 71 6.18 5.29 -16.99
C LEU A 71 4.89 5.70 -17.69
N GLY A 72 3.79 5.90 -16.95
CA GLY A 72 2.43 6.10 -17.50
C GLY A 72 1.85 4.89 -18.26
N LYS A 73 2.65 3.84 -18.47
CA LYS A 73 2.29 2.63 -19.22
C LYS A 73 1.30 1.77 -18.46
N MET A 74 0.43 1.08 -19.19
CA MET A 74 -0.44 0.05 -18.63
C MET A 74 0.41 -1.11 -18.08
N LEU A 75 0.18 -1.49 -16.83
CA LEU A 75 0.89 -2.60 -16.19
C LEU A 75 0.27 -3.96 -16.54
N LEU A 76 -1.04 -3.98 -16.79
CA LEU A 76 -1.85 -5.16 -17.04
C LEU A 76 -2.92 -4.85 -18.10
N PRO A 77 -3.43 -5.86 -18.83
CA PRO A 77 -4.67 -5.75 -19.58
C PRO A 77 -5.81 -5.25 -18.69
N ARG A 78 -6.83 -4.62 -19.28
CA ARG A 78 -8.01 -4.19 -18.53
C ARG A 78 -8.68 -5.43 -17.92
N PHE A 79 -9.07 -5.34 -16.65
CA PHE A 79 -9.69 -6.44 -15.91
C PHE A 79 -10.96 -5.98 -15.17
N PRO A 80 -11.88 -6.91 -14.83
CA PRO A 80 -13.04 -6.57 -14.03
C PRO A 80 -12.64 -6.39 -12.56
N SER A 81 -13.24 -5.42 -11.88
CA SER A 81 -13.07 -5.26 -10.44
C SER A 81 -14.38 -4.91 -9.73
N SER A 82 -14.37 -5.05 -8.40
CA SER A 82 -15.46 -4.62 -7.51
C SER A 82 -15.52 -3.10 -7.32
N LEU A 83 -14.51 -2.37 -7.80
CA LEU A 83 -14.48 -0.93 -7.64
C LEU A 83 -15.62 -0.27 -8.44
N PRO A 84 -16.29 0.73 -7.85
CA PRO A 84 -17.30 1.50 -8.56
C PRO A 84 -16.70 2.22 -9.77
N PRO A 85 -17.46 2.44 -10.85
CA PRO A 85 -17.02 3.24 -11.98
C PRO A 85 -16.56 4.65 -11.59
N LEU A 86 -15.68 5.26 -12.38
CA LEU A 86 -15.17 6.62 -12.17
C LEU A 86 -14.42 6.79 -10.84
N THR A 87 -13.79 5.74 -10.37
CA THR A 87 -12.90 5.69 -9.21
C THR A 87 -11.45 5.71 -9.66
N ILE A 88 -10.63 6.52 -8.99
CA ILE A 88 -9.18 6.66 -9.18
C ILE A 88 -8.49 6.47 -7.82
N LEU A 89 -7.66 5.45 -7.72
CA LEU A 89 -6.88 5.12 -6.53
C LEU A 89 -5.38 5.19 -6.83
N ASP A 90 -4.58 5.63 -5.85
CA ASP A 90 -3.13 5.43 -5.85
C ASP A 90 -2.84 4.09 -5.18
N CYS A 91 -2.11 3.23 -5.87
CA CYS A 91 -1.93 1.85 -5.48
C CYS A 91 -0.48 1.40 -5.64
N ILE A 92 -0.16 0.28 -4.98
CA ILE A 92 1.05 -0.49 -5.19
C ILE A 92 0.61 -1.89 -5.61
N LEU A 93 0.88 -2.25 -6.87
CA LEU A 93 0.72 -3.62 -7.35
C LEU A 93 1.78 -4.49 -6.67
N ASP A 94 1.33 -5.43 -5.85
CA ASP A 94 2.19 -6.33 -5.09
C ASP A 94 3.19 -7.05 -6.01
N ILE A 95 4.42 -7.28 -5.56
CA ILE A 95 5.44 -7.98 -6.36
C ILE A 95 5.00 -9.41 -6.74
N ASP A 96 4.24 -10.05 -5.85
CA ASP A 96 3.73 -11.41 -5.97
C ASP A 96 2.23 -11.44 -6.32
N TRP A 97 1.70 -10.37 -6.95
CA TRP A 97 0.28 -10.27 -7.31
C TRP A 97 -0.27 -11.48 -8.09
N LYS A 98 0.58 -12.22 -8.82
CA LYS A 98 0.18 -13.44 -9.54
C LYS A 98 -0.15 -14.60 -8.61
N THR A 99 0.47 -14.66 -7.43
CA THR A 99 0.24 -15.74 -6.46
C THR A 99 -0.72 -15.31 -5.36
N ASN A 100 -0.77 -14.01 -5.03
CA ASN A 100 -1.61 -13.50 -3.95
C ASN A 100 -2.83 -12.66 -4.40
N GLY A 101 -2.84 -12.16 -5.63
CA GLY A 101 -3.97 -11.39 -6.15
C GLY A 101 -4.16 -10.01 -5.51
N ILE A 102 -3.15 -9.46 -4.84
CA ILE A 102 -3.28 -8.25 -4.03
C ILE A 102 -2.91 -6.99 -4.83
N LEU A 103 -3.75 -5.97 -4.73
CA LEU A 103 -3.45 -4.59 -5.05
C LEU A 103 -3.55 -3.76 -3.77
N HIS A 104 -2.43 -3.21 -3.33
CA HIS A 104 -2.40 -2.40 -2.12
C HIS A 104 -2.87 -0.98 -2.43
N VAL A 105 -3.84 -0.47 -1.70
CA VAL A 105 -4.38 0.88 -1.90
C VAL A 105 -3.67 1.84 -0.95
N LEU A 106 -2.86 2.72 -1.54
CA LEU A 106 -2.12 3.75 -0.83
C LEU A 106 -3.00 4.98 -0.57
N ASP A 107 -3.78 5.40 -1.57
CA ASP A 107 -4.56 6.63 -1.50
C ASP A 107 -5.82 6.60 -2.37
N VAL A 108 -6.73 7.55 -2.14
CA VAL A 108 -7.96 7.76 -2.91
C VAL A 108 -8.02 9.18 -3.46
N LEU A 109 -8.02 9.30 -4.78
CA LEU A 109 -8.13 10.59 -5.47
C LEU A 109 -9.59 10.88 -5.83
N LYS A 110 -10.29 9.86 -6.34
CA LYS A 110 -11.67 9.97 -6.82
C LYS A 110 -12.44 8.70 -6.51
N TRP A 111 -13.69 8.80 -6.08
CA TRP A 111 -14.56 7.65 -5.82
C TRP A 111 -15.95 7.89 -6.40
N LYS A 112 -16.44 7.01 -7.27
CA LYS A 112 -17.75 7.17 -7.93
C LYS A 112 -17.94 8.53 -8.62
N GLY A 113 -16.88 9.09 -9.19
CA GLY A 113 -16.93 10.40 -9.83
C GLY A 113 -16.76 11.60 -8.88
N GLN A 114 -16.77 11.39 -7.57
CA GLN A 114 -16.52 12.44 -6.57
C GLN A 114 -15.04 12.57 -6.26
N ASP A 115 -14.50 13.79 -6.32
CA ASP A 115 -13.12 14.08 -5.95
C ASP A 115 -12.96 14.07 -4.43
N VAL A 116 -11.94 13.35 -3.97
CA VAL A 116 -11.58 13.17 -2.56
C VAL A 116 -10.14 13.67 -2.32
N GLY A 117 -9.35 13.81 -3.39
CA GLY A 117 -7.96 14.25 -3.36
C GLY A 117 -7.75 15.61 -2.69
N ASP A 118 -8.74 16.50 -2.74
CA ASP A 118 -8.64 17.85 -2.14
C ASP A 118 -8.76 17.84 -0.60
N CYS A 119 -9.11 16.70 0.00
CA CYS A 119 -9.22 16.56 1.45
C CYS A 119 -7.87 16.28 2.12
N GLU A 120 -7.80 16.57 3.41
CA GLU A 120 -6.65 16.27 4.27
C GLU A 120 -6.32 14.76 4.31
N THR A 121 -5.04 14.44 4.50
CA THR A 121 -4.53 13.06 4.47
C THR A 121 -5.27 12.09 5.41
N PRO A 122 -5.47 12.39 6.71
CA PRO A 122 -6.18 11.47 7.61
C PRO A 122 -7.59 11.15 7.14
N PHE A 123 -8.30 12.14 6.58
CA PHE A 123 -9.64 11.94 6.06
C PHE A 123 -9.62 11.03 4.83
N ARG A 124 -8.69 11.25 3.88
CA ARG A 124 -8.54 10.41 2.69
C ARG A 124 -8.29 8.95 3.08
N PHE A 125 -7.42 8.70 4.06
CA PHE A 125 -7.12 7.34 4.53
C PHE A 125 -8.29 6.68 5.25
N TRP A 126 -8.97 7.40 6.15
CA TRP A 126 -10.18 6.89 6.80
C TRP A 126 -11.29 6.58 5.79
N TRP A 127 -11.51 7.48 4.82
CA TRP A 127 -12.52 7.33 3.77
C TRP A 127 -12.19 6.15 2.86
N ARG A 128 -10.93 6.03 2.43
CA ARG A 128 -10.40 4.89 1.65
C ARG A 128 -10.73 3.58 2.35
N ASP A 129 -10.38 3.43 3.63
CA ASP A 129 -10.56 2.18 4.36
C ASP A 129 -12.04 1.83 4.52
N THR A 130 -12.86 2.83 4.88
CA THR A 130 -14.31 2.67 5.00
C THR A 130 -14.94 2.21 3.68
N ARG A 131 -14.56 2.83 2.56
CA ARG A 131 -15.14 2.52 1.24
C ARG A 131 -14.66 1.20 0.66
N LEU A 132 -13.42 0.80 0.94
CA LEU A 132 -12.91 -0.51 0.55
C LEU A 132 -13.59 -1.64 1.34
N ALA A 133 -13.88 -1.44 2.62
CA ALA A 133 -14.56 -2.43 3.46
C ALA A 133 -16.01 -2.71 3.02
N GLU A 134 -16.66 -1.75 2.36
CA GLU A 134 -18.02 -1.87 1.82
C GLU A 134 -18.09 -2.60 0.46
N LEU A 135 -16.95 -2.93 -0.17
CA LEU A 135 -16.95 -3.53 -1.49
C LEU A 135 -17.51 -4.96 -1.49
N PRO A 136 -18.28 -5.34 -2.52
CA PRO A 136 -18.66 -6.73 -2.72
C PRO A 136 -17.42 -7.61 -2.88
N LYS A 137 -17.41 -8.75 -2.19
CA LYS A 137 -16.39 -9.79 -2.36
C LYS A 137 -16.82 -10.71 -3.48
N PHE A 138 -16.01 -10.82 -4.53
CA PHE A 138 -16.22 -11.76 -5.62
C PHE A 138 -15.26 -12.93 -5.49
N SER A 139 -15.71 -14.15 -5.81
CA SER A 139 -14.81 -15.29 -5.90
C SER A 139 -13.76 -15.03 -6.99
N PRO A 140 -12.48 -15.35 -6.74
CA PRO A 140 -11.44 -15.20 -7.75
C PRO A 140 -11.77 -15.99 -9.03
N PRO A 141 -11.34 -15.51 -10.21
CA PRO A 141 -11.61 -16.17 -11.48
C PRO A 141 -11.02 -17.57 -11.54
N SER A 142 -11.58 -18.47 -12.35
CA SER A 142 -10.98 -19.79 -12.56
C SER A 142 -9.61 -19.69 -13.26
N SER A 143 -8.69 -20.61 -12.94
CA SER A 143 -7.30 -20.64 -13.46
C SER A 143 -7.17 -20.72 -15.00
N GLY A 144 -8.29 -20.88 -15.72
CA GLY A 144 -8.35 -20.90 -17.18
C GLY A 144 -8.61 -19.54 -17.85
N PHE A 145 -8.85 -18.47 -17.09
CA PHE A 145 -9.02 -17.13 -17.65
C PHE A 145 -7.66 -16.49 -17.93
N SER A 146 -7.17 -16.60 -19.16
CA SER A 146 -5.99 -15.86 -19.64
C SER A 146 -6.39 -14.84 -20.70
N PHE A 147 -6.17 -13.56 -20.46
CA PHE A 147 -6.24 -12.51 -21.49
C PHE A 147 -4.87 -12.43 -22.20
N THR A 148 -4.50 -13.47 -22.96
CA THR A 148 -3.31 -13.41 -23.83
C THR A 148 -3.71 -12.91 -25.21
N PRO A 149 -3.25 -11.72 -25.66
CA PRO A 149 -3.30 -11.38 -27.09
C PRO A 149 -2.43 -12.37 -27.87
N ALA A 150 -2.86 -12.72 -29.08
CA ALA A 150 -2.32 -13.82 -29.90
C ALA A 150 -0.82 -13.72 -30.28
N SER A 151 -0.12 -12.64 -29.92
CA SER A 151 1.28 -12.38 -30.26
C SER A 151 2.29 -12.69 -29.16
N ALA A 152 1.88 -13.13 -27.97
CA ALA A 152 2.77 -13.39 -26.83
C ALA A 152 2.82 -14.88 -26.43
N GLN A 153 3.10 -15.76 -27.39
CA GLN A 153 3.60 -17.10 -27.07
C GLN A 153 5.13 -17.03 -26.99
N HIS A 154 5.69 -16.65 -25.84
CA HIS A 154 7.07 -16.97 -25.49
C HIS A 154 7.20 -17.11 -23.98
N GLN A 155 7.58 -18.33 -23.57
CA GLN A 155 8.20 -18.72 -22.29
C GLN A 155 7.35 -18.51 -21.02
N GLN A 156 6.60 -19.56 -20.66
CA GLN A 156 6.19 -19.80 -19.27
C GLN A 156 7.45 -20.06 -18.42
N PRO A 157 7.73 -19.30 -17.35
CA PRO A 157 8.66 -19.75 -16.34
C PRO A 157 7.93 -20.63 -15.32
N ASP A 158 8.66 -21.63 -14.83
CA ASP A 158 8.32 -22.65 -13.85
C ASP A 158 7.27 -22.23 -12.80
N SER A 159 6.00 -22.61 -13.02
CA SER A 159 5.00 -22.62 -11.96
C SER A 159 5.03 -23.96 -11.24
N ASN A 160 5.19 -23.95 -9.91
CA ASN A 160 5.00 -25.14 -9.08
C ASN A 160 3.67 -25.82 -9.46
N PRO A 161 3.66 -27.10 -9.85
CA PRO A 161 2.45 -27.79 -10.27
C PRO A 161 1.53 -28.01 -9.05
N GLY A 162 0.66 -27.03 -8.76
CA GLY A 162 -0.32 -27.13 -7.67
C GLY A 162 -0.87 -25.81 -7.13
N SER A 163 -0.21 -24.66 -7.35
CA SER A 163 -0.67 -23.36 -6.83
C SER A 163 -1.53 -22.59 -7.83
N TYR A 164 -2.65 -22.04 -7.36
CA TYR A 164 -3.50 -21.14 -8.15
C TYR A 164 -2.75 -19.85 -8.52
N ASN A 165 -2.89 -19.40 -9.76
CA ASN A 165 -2.35 -18.12 -10.23
C ASN A 165 -3.51 -17.17 -10.56
N PHE A 166 -3.46 -15.98 -9.98
CA PHE A 166 -4.38 -14.89 -10.27
C PHE A 166 -4.09 -14.30 -11.65
N PRO A 167 -5.09 -14.20 -12.54
CA PRO A 167 -4.93 -13.54 -13.84
C PRO A 167 -4.88 -12.01 -13.73
N TYR A 168 -5.41 -11.46 -12.64
CA TYR A 168 -5.37 -10.05 -12.27
C TYR A 168 -5.60 -9.91 -10.75
N PRO A 169 -5.27 -8.76 -10.12
CA PRO A 169 -5.56 -8.51 -8.72
C PRO A 169 -7.06 -8.51 -8.44
N THR A 170 -7.47 -9.22 -7.40
CA THR A 170 -8.86 -9.35 -6.96
C THR A 170 -9.08 -8.77 -5.57
N SER A 171 -8.01 -8.61 -4.79
CA SER A 171 -8.05 -8.10 -3.42
C SER A 171 -7.49 -6.68 -3.35
N PHE A 172 -8.34 -5.71 -3.01
CA PHE A 172 -7.96 -4.32 -2.79
C PHE A 172 -7.73 -4.09 -1.30
N VAL A 173 -6.46 -4.03 -0.87
CA VAL A 173 -6.11 -4.01 0.55
C VAL A 173 -5.52 -2.65 0.92
N PRO A 174 -6.09 -1.89 1.88
CA PRO A 174 -5.50 -0.64 2.30
C PRO A 174 -4.12 -0.84 2.94
N ILE A 175 -3.22 0.12 2.73
CA ILE A 175 -1.94 0.18 3.45
C ILE A 175 -2.19 0.84 4.81
N PRO A 176 -1.75 0.25 5.93
CA PRO A 176 -2.04 0.80 7.26
C PRO A 176 -1.39 2.16 7.46
N TYR A 177 -2.03 3.00 8.27
CA TYR A 177 -1.56 4.34 8.60
C TYR A 177 -1.69 4.63 10.09
N HIS A 178 -0.91 5.60 10.57
CA HIS A 178 -0.82 6.01 11.96
C HIS A 178 -0.89 7.53 12.05
N THR A 179 -1.88 8.02 12.78
CA THR A 179 -2.02 9.44 13.10
C THR A 179 -1.23 9.82 14.36
N ASP A 180 -0.92 8.85 15.22
CA ASP A 180 0.02 9.05 16.33
C ASP A 180 1.44 8.89 15.81
N THR A 181 2.07 10.04 15.56
CA THR A 181 3.47 10.16 15.15
C THR A 181 4.34 10.70 16.27
N THR A 182 3.91 10.56 17.53
CA THR A 182 4.76 10.89 18.68
C THR A 182 6.09 10.12 18.60
N PHE A 183 7.19 10.69 19.09
CA PHE A 183 8.49 10.02 18.99
C PHE A 183 8.48 8.67 19.73
N SER A 184 7.66 8.53 20.78
CA SER A 184 7.44 7.27 21.48
C SER A 184 6.71 6.24 20.60
N ALA A 185 5.60 6.62 19.95
CA ALA A 185 4.88 5.73 19.03
C ALA A 185 5.72 5.35 17.81
N LEU A 186 6.48 6.30 17.25
CA LEU A 186 7.40 6.05 16.14
C LEU A 186 8.47 5.02 16.52
N SER A 187 9.13 5.20 17.67
CA SER A 187 10.18 4.30 18.16
C SER A 187 9.65 2.90 18.51
N SER A 188 8.53 2.83 19.24
CA SER A 188 8.03 1.58 19.81
C SER A 188 7.14 0.75 18.87
N SER A 189 6.48 1.39 17.90
CA SER A 189 5.47 0.72 17.06
C SER A 189 5.70 0.94 15.57
N VAL A 190 5.69 2.19 15.10
CA VAL A 190 5.63 2.49 13.66
C VAL A 190 6.89 2.03 12.92
N ILE A 191 8.08 2.35 13.44
CA ILE A 191 9.36 1.96 12.81
C ILE A 191 9.56 0.43 12.84
N PRO A 192 9.35 -0.28 13.97
CA PRO A 192 9.37 -1.73 13.97
C PRO A 192 8.39 -2.33 12.95
N MET A 193 7.17 -1.78 12.86
CA MET A 193 6.17 -2.28 11.92
C MET A 193 6.56 -2.02 10.46
N ALA A 194 7.21 -0.89 10.17
CA ALA A 194 7.77 -0.59 8.86
C ALA A 194 8.84 -1.60 8.40
N ARG A 195 9.42 -2.39 9.31
CA ARG A 195 10.37 -3.48 8.98
C ARG A 195 9.70 -4.86 8.92
N SER A 196 8.48 -4.97 9.41
CA SER A 196 7.79 -6.26 9.56
C SER A 196 7.16 -6.74 8.25
N THR A 197 7.08 -8.05 8.10
CA THR A 197 6.28 -8.69 7.04
C THR A 197 4.82 -8.76 7.50
N ARG A 198 3.89 -8.31 6.65
CA ARG A 198 2.46 -8.36 6.93
C ARG A 198 1.86 -9.67 6.43
N GLU A 199 1.07 -10.34 7.27
CA GLU A 199 0.25 -11.48 6.86
C GLU A 199 -1.15 -10.99 6.47
N ILE A 200 -1.64 -11.42 5.30
CA ILE A 200 -2.94 -11.03 4.75
C ILE A 200 -3.66 -12.29 4.29
N MET A 201 -4.89 -12.49 4.76
CA MET A 201 -5.72 -13.61 4.31
C MET A 201 -6.30 -13.30 2.92
N ILE A 202 -6.05 -14.19 1.96
CA ILE A 202 -6.58 -14.10 0.60
C ILE A 202 -7.43 -15.33 0.29
N ASP A 203 -8.49 -15.13 -0.49
CA ASP A 203 -9.32 -16.24 -0.94
C ASP A 203 -8.79 -16.79 -2.27
N VAL A 204 -8.62 -18.10 -2.35
CA VAL A 204 -8.26 -18.81 -3.58
C VAL A 204 -9.31 -19.86 -3.92
N PRO A 205 -9.62 -20.11 -5.21
CA PRO A 205 -10.59 -21.13 -5.58
C PRO A 205 -10.11 -22.52 -5.18
N VAL A 206 -11.01 -23.35 -4.64
CA VAL A 206 -10.69 -24.75 -4.38
C VAL A 206 -10.52 -25.49 -5.71
N SER A 207 -9.34 -26.07 -5.93
CA SER A 207 -9.09 -27.03 -7.00
C SER A 207 -9.78 -28.34 -6.66
N ALA A 208 -11.08 -28.46 -6.96
CA ALA A 208 -11.74 -29.75 -6.85
C ALA A 208 -11.11 -30.71 -7.90
N PRO A 209 -10.70 -31.93 -7.52
CA PRO A 209 -10.45 -32.96 -8.53
C PRO A 209 -11.77 -33.16 -9.29
N PHE A 210 -11.72 -33.12 -10.62
CA PHE A 210 -12.87 -33.45 -11.47
C PHE A 210 -13.33 -34.89 -11.17
N GLN A 211 -14.29 -35.05 -10.26
CA GLN A 211 -15.07 -36.27 -10.17
C GLN A 211 -16.27 -36.08 -11.08
N PHE A 212 -16.18 -36.62 -12.29
CA PHE A 212 -17.34 -36.87 -13.13
C PHE A 212 -18.25 -37.85 -12.38
N GLN A 213 -19.26 -37.33 -11.68
CA GLN A 213 -20.37 -38.14 -11.21
C GLN A 213 -21.50 -37.94 -12.21
N PRO A 214 -21.87 -38.95 -13.03
CA PRO A 214 -23.01 -38.83 -13.92
C PRO A 214 -24.27 -38.73 -13.05
N SER A 215 -24.78 -37.52 -12.87
CA SER A 215 -26.05 -37.29 -12.20
C SER A 215 -27.18 -37.81 -13.09
N SER A 216 -27.94 -38.75 -12.53
CA SER A 216 -29.25 -39.24 -12.95
C SER A 216 -30.10 -38.20 -13.72
N PRO A 217 -30.73 -38.58 -14.86
CA PRO A 217 -31.50 -37.66 -15.68
C PRO A 217 -32.94 -37.58 -15.18
N THR A 218 -33.24 -36.78 -14.16
CA THR A 218 -34.59 -36.23 -13.91
C THR A 218 -34.60 -35.33 -12.68
N ALA A 219 -34.48 -34.01 -12.88
CA ALA A 219 -35.07 -32.99 -12.01
C ALA A 219 -34.99 -31.63 -12.74
N MET A 220 -36.04 -31.30 -13.49
CA MET A 220 -36.26 -29.94 -13.97
C MET A 220 -37.01 -29.19 -12.86
N THR A 221 -36.32 -28.32 -12.13
CA THR A 221 -36.98 -27.31 -11.29
C THR A 221 -36.55 -25.95 -11.81
N ILE A 222 -37.49 -25.27 -12.47
CA ILE A 222 -37.37 -23.86 -12.84
C ILE A 222 -37.75 -23.09 -11.57
N ASP A 223 -36.79 -22.46 -10.92
CA ASP A 223 -37.07 -21.39 -9.96
C ASP A 223 -36.39 -20.11 -10.44
N ALA A 224 -37.23 -19.12 -10.72
CA ALA A 224 -36.84 -17.76 -11.06
C ALA A 224 -36.83 -16.96 -9.76
N GLY A 225 -35.64 -16.59 -9.27
CA GLY A 225 -35.50 -15.78 -8.07
C GLY A 225 -34.05 -15.49 -7.71
N GLU A 226 -33.66 -14.23 -7.92
CA GLU A 226 -32.50 -13.51 -7.35
C GLU A 226 -31.08 -13.94 -7.80
N ASP A 227 -30.33 -12.94 -8.29
CA ASP A 227 -28.93 -12.97 -8.75
C ASP A 227 -27.94 -13.46 -7.66
N HIS A 228 -27.96 -14.75 -7.34
CA HIS A 228 -26.85 -15.40 -6.65
C HIS A 228 -25.76 -15.69 -7.68
N ALA A 229 -24.83 -14.76 -7.85
CA ALA A 229 -23.55 -15.05 -8.48
C ALA A 229 -22.96 -16.32 -7.84
N ASP A 230 -22.86 -17.40 -8.61
CA ASP A 230 -22.38 -18.71 -8.19
C ASP A 230 -21.16 -18.58 -7.27
N SER A 231 -21.38 -18.72 -5.96
CA SER A 231 -20.32 -18.61 -4.95
C SER A 231 -19.48 -19.88 -5.02
N ARG A 232 -18.55 -19.92 -5.97
CA ARG A 232 -17.59 -21.01 -6.10
C ARG A 232 -16.85 -21.17 -4.75
N PRO A 233 -16.70 -22.39 -4.23
CA PRO A 233 -16.00 -22.60 -2.96
C PRO A 233 -14.57 -22.07 -3.03
N THR A 234 -14.23 -21.23 -2.08
CA THR A 234 -12.89 -20.68 -1.87
C THR A 234 -12.31 -21.18 -0.55
N VAL A 235 -11.00 -21.13 -0.44
CA VAL A 235 -10.27 -21.33 0.82
C VAL A 235 -9.43 -20.09 1.08
N SER A 236 -9.46 -19.59 2.32
CA SER A 236 -8.61 -18.48 2.73
C SER A 236 -7.23 -18.98 3.10
N VAL A 237 -6.18 -18.43 2.48
CA VAL A 237 -4.78 -18.78 2.72
C VAL A 237 -3.98 -17.54 3.11
N PRO A 238 -2.95 -17.66 3.98
CA PRO A 238 -2.12 -16.54 4.37
C PRO A 238 -1.14 -16.16 3.25
N ALA A 239 -1.13 -14.89 2.86
CA ALA A 239 -0.14 -14.27 2.00
C ALA A 239 0.82 -13.41 2.84
N HIS A 240 2.12 -13.58 2.62
CA HIS A 240 3.16 -12.84 3.33
C HIS A 240 3.67 -11.70 2.46
N VAL A 241 3.51 -10.45 2.92
CA VAL A 241 3.85 -9.25 2.18
C VAL A 241 5.03 -8.55 2.83
N ALA A 242 6.15 -8.53 2.12
CA ALA A 242 7.37 -7.86 2.58
C ALA A 242 7.23 -6.33 2.52
N SER A 243 7.71 -5.66 3.57
CA SER A 243 7.83 -4.20 3.60
C SER A 243 9.03 -3.72 2.78
N ASP A 244 8.86 -2.58 2.11
CA ASP A 244 9.91 -1.80 1.45
C ASP A 244 10.30 -0.56 2.29
N GLY A 245 9.46 -0.16 3.26
CA GLY A 245 9.71 1.01 4.10
C GLY A 245 8.49 1.72 4.66
N LEU A 246 8.67 3.02 4.88
CA LEU A 246 7.73 3.92 5.54
C LEU A 246 7.52 5.19 4.71
N LEU A 247 6.28 5.64 4.61
CA LEU A 247 5.93 6.94 4.05
C LEU A 247 5.47 7.88 5.15
N LEU A 248 5.87 9.14 5.09
CA LEU A 248 5.32 10.23 5.88
C LEU A 248 4.52 11.15 4.97
N TYR A 249 3.35 11.57 5.40
CA TYR A 249 2.52 12.57 4.74
C TYR A 249 2.24 13.71 5.69
N VAL A 250 2.27 14.95 5.21
CA VAL A 250 1.72 16.09 5.96
C VAL A 250 0.22 15.85 6.17
N SER A 251 -0.25 16.00 7.41
CA SER A 251 -1.64 15.73 7.78
C SER A 251 -2.61 16.61 6.98
N GLN A 252 -2.29 17.88 6.82
CA GLN A 252 -3.10 18.89 6.14
C GLN A 252 -2.98 18.88 4.60
N ALA A 253 -2.19 17.97 4.03
CA ALA A 253 -1.96 17.96 2.59
C ALA A 253 -3.13 17.37 1.79
N SER A 254 -3.53 18.10 0.75
CA SER A 254 -4.25 17.54 -0.38
C SER A 254 -3.34 16.59 -1.19
N TYR A 255 -3.95 15.72 -1.99
CA TYR A 255 -3.23 14.91 -2.95
C TYR A 255 -2.71 15.78 -4.09
N GLU A 256 -1.39 15.72 -4.34
CA GLU A 256 -0.73 16.40 -5.45
C GLU A 256 -0.07 15.38 -6.37
N GLU A 257 -0.19 15.58 -7.68
CA GLU A 257 0.56 14.76 -8.64
C GLU A 257 2.03 15.21 -8.69
N GLY A 258 2.95 14.24 -8.64
CA GLY A 258 4.38 14.52 -8.75
C GLY A 258 5.11 14.54 -7.40
N THR A 259 6.40 14.86 -7.45
CA THR A 259 7.22 14.97 -6.23
C THR A 259 6.80 16.20 -5.44
N SER A 260 6.33 15.99 -4.21
CA SER A 260 5.91 17.06 -3.31
C SER A 260 6.64 16.95 -1.96
N PRO A 261 7.04 18.08 -1.34
CA PRO A 261 7.58 18.08 0.02
C PRO A 261 6.54 17.71 1.09
N LEU A 262 5.27 17.63 0.69
CA LEU A 262 4.17 17.20 1.56
C LEU A 262 4.15 15.69 1.83
N SER A 263 5.06 14.93 1.22
CA SER A 263 5.27 13.52 1.53
C SER A 263 6.76 13.18 1.50
N CYS A 264 7.17 12.20 2.30
CA CYS A 264 8.55 11.75 2.38
C CYS A 264 8.64 10.23 2.38
N TRP A 265 9.47 9.68 1.50
CA TRP A 265 9.75 8.25 1.41
C TRP A 265 11.01 7.87 2.21
N ILE A 266 10.87 6.85 3.06
CA ILE A 266 11.92 6.34 3.95
C ILE A 266 12.07 4.82 3.72
N PRO A 267 12.92 4.40 2.77
CA PRO A 267 13.12 2.99 2.46
C PRO A 267 13.94 2.23 3.51
N ILE A 268 13.68 0.92 3.62
CA ILE A 268 14.49 -0.02 4.44
C ILE A 268 15.85 -0.26 3.79
N LYS A 269 15.90 -0.36 2.46
CA LYS A 269 17.14 -0.67 1.75
C LYS A 269 17.94 0.61 1.48
N PRO A 270 19.27 0.58 1.65
CA PRO A 270 20.10 1.71 1.25
C PRO A 270 19.99 1.96 -0.25
N ILE A 271 20.00 3.24 -0.63
CA ILE A 271 19.91 3.65 -2.03
C ILE A 271 21.28 3.46 -2.66
N THR A 272 21.45 2.42 -3.47
CA THR A 272 22.67 2.28 -4.28
C THR A 272 22.53 3.16 -5.53
N GLU A 273 22.89 4.45 -5.41
CA GLU A 273 23.21 5.23 -6.60
C GLU A 273 24.50 4.61 -7.21
N GLN A 274 24.54 4.46 -8.54
CA GLN A 274 25.63 3.82 -9.30
C GLN A 274 26.93 4.65 -9.27
N THR A 275 27.50 4.88 -8.10
CA THR A 275 28.75 5.62 -7.95
C THR A 275 29.76 4.76 -7.21
N GLN A 276 30.76 4.30 -7.96
CA GLN A 276 31.95 3.66 -7.44
C GLN A 276 32.71 4.66 -6.53
N ALA A 277 32.55 4.55 -5.21
CA ALA A 277 33.52 5.05 -4.23
C ALA A 277 33.30 4.44 -2.84
N ALA A 278 34.24 3.56 -2.48
CA ALA A 278 34.80 3.23 -1.17
C ALA A 278 34.10 3.60 0.17
N THR A 279 33.99 2.57 1.04
CA THR A 279 34.35 2.57 2.48
C THR A 279 33.65 3.53 3.45
N SER A 280 32.33 3.67 3.38
CA SER A 280 31.52 4.14 4.52
C SER A 280 30.39 3.14 4.75
N GLU A 281 30.09 2.79 6.01
CA GLU A 281 28.93 1.94 6.35
C GLU A 281 27.68 2.60 5.78
N VAL A 282 27.06 2.00 4.77
CA VAL A 282 25.87 2.57 4.12
C VAL A 282 24.67 2.34 5.03
N ILE A 283 24.39 3.30 5.91
CA ILE A 283 23.24 3.30 6.82
C ILE A 283 21.97 3.41 5.97
N SER A 284 20.96 2.56 6.21
CA SER A 284 19.70 2.69 5.49
C SER A 284 18.95 3.97 5.89
N PRO A 285 18.15 4.59 5.00
CA PRO A 285 17.36 5.77 5.37
C PRO A 285 16.43 5.54 6.56
N LEU A 286 15.85 4.34 6.69
CA LEU A 286 15.05 3.97 7.86
C LEU A 286 15.88 3.89 9.15
N ASP A 287 17.13 3.40 9.09
CA ASP A 287 18.04 3.40 10.24
C ASP A 287 18.44 4.83 10.63
N LEU A 288 18.67 5.70 9.65
CA LEU A 288 18.94 7.12 9.88
C LEU A 288 17.74 7.80 10.54
N PHE A 289 16.53 7.60 10.01
CA PHE A 289 15.28 8.10 10.57
C PHE A 289 15.11 7.62 12.02
N GLN A 290 15.30 6.33 12.27
CA GLN A 290 15.23 5.73 13.59
C GLN A 290 16.24 6.37 14.55
N ARG A 291 17.48 6.63 14.12
CA ARG A 291 18.50 7.29 14.94
C ARG A 291 18.10 8.72 15.32
N LEU A 292 17.53 9.48 14.37
CA LEU A 292 17.06 10.85 14.62
C LEU A 292 15.86 10.88 15.58
N VAL A 293 14.90 9.96 15.44
CA VAL A 293 13.76 9.82 16.37
C VAL A 293 14.25 9.54 17.78
N HIS A 294 15.17 8.57 17.97
CA HIS A 294 15.73 8.27 19.29
C HIS A 294 16.49 9.44 19.89
N ARG A 295 17.25 10.19 19.07
CA ARG A 295 17.96 11.40 19.53
C ARG A 295 16.97 12.43 20.07
N ARG A 296 15.87 12.72 19.37
CA ARG A 296 14.84 13.64 19.86
C ARG A 296 14.15 13.14 21.13
N LEU A 297 13.81 11.86 21.18
CA LEU A 297 13.20 11.25 22.36
C LEU A 297 14.10 11.38 23.61
N SER A 298 15.40 11.11 23.48
CA SER A 298 16.36 11.23 24.58
C SER A 298 16.49 12.66 25.13
N ARG A 299 16.44 13.67 24.25
CA ARG A 299 16.53 15.08 24.65
C ARG A 299 15.30 15.55 25.43
N MET A 300 14.12 15.11 25.02
CA MET A 300 12.88 15.42 25.73
C MET A 300 12.90 14.85 27.15
N SER A 301 13.40 13.61 27.31
CA SER A 301 13.59 13.01 28.63
C SER A 301 14.62 13.76 29.49
N SER A 302 15.76 14.17 28.92
CA SER A 302 16.80 14.92 29.66
C SER A 302 16.34 16.31 30.10
N ASN A 303 15.56 17.01 29.27
CA ASN A 303 14.99 18.31 29.62
C ASN A 303 13.93 18.20 30.74
N HIS A 304 13.18 17.11 30.78
CA HIS A 304 12.23 16.87 31.87
C HIS A 304 12.95 16.62 33.21
N VAL A 305 14.07 15.89 33.20
CA VAL A 305 14.88 15.63 34.40
C VAL A 305 15.56 16.91 34.92
N ALA A 306 16.01 17.80 34.04
CA ALA A 306 16.65 19.05 34.44
C ALA A 306 15.69 20.04 35.14
N ASN A 307 14.41 20.03 34.74
CA ASN A 307 13.39 20.91 35.34
C ASN A 307 12.82 20.39 36.67
N ASP A 308 13.02 19.11 37.01
CA ASP A 308 12.53 18.49 38.26
C ASP A 308 13.58 18.49 39.39
N THR A 309 14.73 19.17 39.22
CA THR A 309 15.72 19.32 40.29
C THR A 309 15.18 20.30 41.35
N PRO A 310 14.89 19.89 42.60
CA PRO A 310 14.46 20.81 43.63
C PRO A 310 15.62 21.77 43.90
N CYS A 311 15.36 23.06 43.79
CA CYS A 311 16.23 24.09 44.31
C CYS A 311 16.17 23.97 45.84
N ASP A 312 17.01 23.11 46.42
CA ASP A 312 17.18 23.04 47.86
C ASP A 312 17.81 24.36 48.30
N SER A 313 16.93 25.25 48.75
CA SER A 313 17.23 26.49 49.43
C SER A 313 18.06 26.17 50.66
N MET A 314 19.37 26.35 50.54
CA MET A 314 20.21 26.74 51.66
C MET A 314 19.74 28.12 52.13
N ASP A 315 18.88 28.13 53.15
CA ASP A 315 18.76 29.27 54.04
C ASP A 315 19.16 28.83 55.46
N MET A 316 19.86 29.78 56.09
CA MET A 316 20.77 29.69 57.24
C MET A 316 20.18 29.15 58.55
#